data_AF-A0A1G1HPZ3-F1
#
_entry.id   AF-A0A1G1HPZ3-F1
#
_cell.length_a   1.000
_cell.length_b   1.000
_cell.length_c   1.000
_cell.angle_alpha   90.00
_cell.angle_beta   90.00
_cell.angle_gamma   90.00
#
_symmetry.space_group_name_H-M   'P 1'
#
loop_
_entity.id
_entity.type
_entity.pdbx_description
1 polymer ?
#
loop_
_entity_poly.entity_id
_entity_poly.type
_entity_poly.pdbx_seq_one_letter_code
_entity_poly.pdbx_strand_id
1 'polypeptide(L)'
;MVSGYKKNVRKKPVGKMIFMGVLSIALYTVLLLKQSMITSYFGKGGMYAVLPIVTAFLFSFIHGSFTGDFWTVLGVEAKKKKEVK
;
A
#
# COMPACT_ATOMS: atom_id res chain seq x y z
N MET A 1 -14.86 -43.24 -6.71
CA MET A 1 -15.35 -41.88 -6.36
C MET A 1 -14.20 -40.90 -6.43
N VAL A 2 -14.11 -40.10 -7.48
CA VAL A 2 -13.07 -39.05 -7.63
C VAL A 2 -13.46 -37.88 -6.73
N SER A 3 -12.69 -37.68 -5.67
CA SER A 3 -12.84 -36.54 -4.76
C SER A 3 -12.49 -35.25 -5.50
N GLY A 4 -13.53 -34.47 -5.81
CA GLY A 4 -13.40 -33.20 -6.52
C GLY A 4 -12.62 -32.18 -5.69
N TYR A 5 -11.37 -31.92 -6.09
CA TYR A 5 -10.57 -30.83 -5.54
C TYR A 5 -11.18 -29.50 -5.98
N LYS A 6 -12.10 -28.92 -5.18
CA LYS A 6 -12.56 -27.54 -5.34
C LYS A 6 -11.39 -26.60 -5.11
N LYS A 7 -10.66 -26.26 -6.18
CA LYS A 7 -9.69 -25.18 -6.18
C LYS A 7 -10.47 -23.87 -5.98
N ASN A 8 -10.47 -23.35 -4.76
CA ASN A 8 -10.96 -22.00 -4.48
C ASN A 8 -10.08 -21.01 -5.26
N VAL A 9 -10.50 -20.65 -6.46
CA VAL A 9 -9.87 -19.59 -7.26
C VAL A 9 -10.15 -18.28 -6.53
N ARG A 10 -9.25 -17.88 -5.63
CA ARG A 10 -9.28 -16.55 -5.03
C ARG A 10 -9.22 -15.55 -6.17
N LYS A 11 -10.25 -14.72 -6.31
CA LYS A 11 -10.27 -13.64 -7.30
C LYS A 11 -9.11 -12.70 -6.98
N LYS A 12 -8.29 -12.39 -7.99
CA LYS A 12 -7.18 -11.44 -7.86
C LYS A 12 -7.74 -10.05 -7.48
N PRO A 13 -7.13 -9.32 -6.53
CA PRO A 13 -7.62 -8.03 -6.04
C PRO A 13 -7.34 -6.86 -7.00
N VAL A 14 -7.58 -7.05 -8.31
CA VAL A 14 -7.19 -6.09 -9.36
C VAL A 14 -7.85 -4.72 -9.17
N GLY A 15 -9.16 -4.68 -8.86
CA GLY A 15 -9.86 -3.42 -8.64
C GLY A 15 -9.30 -2.62 -7.45
N LYS A 16 -9.03 -3.30 -6.34
CA LYS A 16 -8.42 -2.70 -5.16
C LYS A 16 -6.99 -2.21 -5.44
N MET A 17 -6.20 -3.01 -6.17
CA MET A 17 -4.86 -2.64 -6.62
C MET A 17 -4.88 -1.34 -7.44
N ILE A 18 -5.75 -1.25 -8.45
CA ILE A 18 -5.83 -0.05 -9.30
C ILE A 18 -6.24 1.17 -8.48
N PHE A 19 -7.26 1.05 -7.63
CA PHE A 19 -7.71 2.15 -6.78
C PHE A 19 -6.59 2.66 -5.85
N MET A 20 -5.92 1.74 -5.14
CA MET A 20 -4.80 2.09 -4.25
C MET A 20 -3.61 2.64 -5.03
N GLY A 21 -3.35 2.16 -6.24
CA GLY A 21 -2.32 2.67 -7.13
C GLY A 21 -2.59 4.12 -7.57
N VAL A 22 -3.82 4.43 -8.01
CA VAL A 22 -4.24 5.79 -8.36
C VAL A 22 -4.14 6.72 -7.15
N LEU A 23 -4.57 6.25 -5.98
CA LEU A 23 -4.46 7.03 -4.74
C LEU A 23 -2.99 7.28 -4.36
N SER A 24 -2.12 6.28 -4.51
CA SER A 24 -0.68 6.43 -4.27
C SER A 24 -0.06 7.45 -5.23
N ILE A 25 -0.39 7.38 -6.52
CA ILE A 25 0.11 8.34 -7.53
C ILE A 25 -0.35 9.75 -7.17
N ALA A 26 -1.64 9.95 -6.88
CA ALA A 26 -2.17 11.26 -6.51
C ALA A 26 -1.46 11.85 -5.29
N LEU A 27 -1.19 11.04 -4.26
CA LEU A 27 -0.44 11.47 -3.08
C LEU A 27 0.99 11.90 -3.43
N TYR A 28 1.74 11.10 -4.19
CA TYR A 28 3.09 11.47 -4.63
C TYR A 28 3.06 12.73 -5.50
N THR A 29 2.08 12.86 -6.39
CA THR A 29 1.91 14.07 -7.22
C THR A 29 1.70 15.31 -6.37
N VAL A 30 0.80 15.27 -5.38
CA VAL A 30 0.56 16.41 -4.48
C VAL A 30 1.81 16.73 -3.66
N LEU A 31 2.47 15.71 -3.11
CA LEU A 31 3.68 15.87 -2.30
C LEU A 31 4.79 16.57 -3.09
N LEU A 32 5.01 16.17 -4.35
CA LEU A 32 6.05 16.72 -5.21
C LEU A 32 5.67 18.10 -5.77
N LEU A 33 4.43 18.30 -6.22
CA LEU A 33 3.98 19.60 -6.75
C LEU A 33 3.92 20.69 -5.67
N LYS A 34 3.66 20.32 -4.41
CA LYS A 34 3.59 21.25 -3.28
C LYS A 34 4.81 21.13 -2.35
N GLN A 35 5.92 20.59 -2.85
CA GLN A 35 7.12 20.31 -2.06
C GLN A 35 7.59 21.52 -1.23
N SER A 36 7.70 22.70 -1.84
CA SER A 36 8.13 23.94 -1.14
C SER A 36 7.23 24.29 0.06
N MET A 37 5.91 24.15 -0.09
CA MET A 37 4.97 24.43 0.99
C MET A 37 5.08 23.36 2.08
N ILE A 38 5.13 22.08 1.70
CA ILE A 38 5.18 20.96 2.63
C ILE A 38 6.46 20.98 3.45
N THR A 39 7.63 21.19 2.83
CA THR A 39 8.91 21.29 3.54
C THR A 39 8.96 22.50 4.45
N SER A 40 8.35 23.63 4.06
CA SER A 40 8.22 24.80 4.94
C SER A 40 7.44 24.48 6.21
N TYR A 41 6.35 23.70 6.13
CA TYR A 41 5.62 23.26 7.32
C TYR A 41 6.38 22.21 8.12
N PHE A 42 6.98 21.21 7.46
CA PHE A 42 7.68 20.11 8.14
C PHE A 42 8.95 20.60 8.86
N GLY A 43 9.61 21.63 8.33
CA GLY A 43 10.83 22.21 8.89
C GLY A 43 10.62 23.18 10.07
N LYS A 44 9.38 23.56 10.39
CA LYS A 44 9.08 24.49 11.50
C LYS A 44 9.38 23.91 12.89
N GLY A 45 9.51 22.58 13.01
CA GLY A 45 9.73 21.92 14.30
C GLY A 45 8.55 22.06 15.27
N GLY A 46 8.79 21.79 16.56
CA GLY A 46 7.73 21.79 17.57
C GLY A 46 6.59 20.83 17.22
N MET A 47 5.34 21.27 17.32
CA MET A 47 4.17 20.46 16.95
C MET A 47 4.17 20.07 15.47
N TYR A 48 4.82 20.85 14.60
CA TYR A 48 4.89 20.56 13.17
C TYR A 48 5.76 19.34 12.83
N ALA A 49 6.62 18.89 13.76
CA ALA A 49 7.41 17.67 13.59
C ALA A 49 6.55 16.39 13.49
N VAL A 50 5.28 16.44 13.92
CA VAL A 50 4.33 15.34 13.76
C VAL A 50 3.90 15.17 12.30
N LEU A 51 3.91 16.24 11.50
CA LEU A 51 3.45 16.22 10.10
C LEU A 51 4.22 15.24 9.20
N PRO A 52 5.58 15.22 9.18
CA PRO A 52 6.31 14.22 8.39
C PRO A 52 6.05 12.78 8.86
N ILE A 53 5.84 12.56 10.17
CA ILE A 53 5.56 11.23 10.73
C ILE A 53 4.21 10.71 10.23
N VAL A 54 3.15 11.52 10.36
CA VAL A 54 1.81 11.18 9.88
C VAL A 54 1.82 10.96 8.36
N THR A 55 2.54 11.82 7.64
CA THR A 55 2.68 11.69 6.19
C THR A 55 3.37 10.39 5.81
N ALA A 56 4.47 10.03 6.48
CA ALA A 56 5.16 8.77 6.23
C ALA A 56 4.22 7.57 6.44
N PHE A 57 3.46 7.53 7.55
CA PHE A 57 2.50 6.45 7.80
C PHE A 57 1.37 6.38 6.77
N LEU A 58 0.82 7.52 6.37
CA LEU A 58 -0.21 7.59 5.34
C LEU A 58 0.29 6.98 4.02
N PHE A 59 1.50 7.38 3.58
CA PHE A 59 2.12 6.85 2.38
C PHE A 59 2.43 5.36 2.52
N SER A 60 3.01 4.93 3.64
CA SER A 60 3.30 3.52 3.89
C SER A 60 2.05 2.65 3.84
N PHE A 61 0.92 3.12 4.39
CA PHE A 61 -0.34 2.38 4.35
C PHE A 61 -0.88 2.25 2.93
N ILE A 62 -0.97 3.36 2.20
CA ILE A 62 -1.59 3.38 0.86
C ILE A 62 -0.69 2.68 -0.16
N HIS A 63 0.58 3.08 -0.23
CA HIS A 63 1.56 2.45 -1.11
C HIS A 63 1.80 0.98 -0.72
N GLY A 64 1.80 0.67 0.57
CA GLY A 64 1.90 -0.71 1.08
C GLY A 64 0.72 -1.58 0.66
N SER A 65 -0.52 -1.07 0.76
CA SER A 65 -1.69 -1.83 0.28
C SER A 65 -1.65 -2.01 -1.23
N PHE A 66 -1.23 -1.00 -1.99
CA PHE A 66 -1.04 -1.11 -3.43
C PHE A 66 -0.01 -2.19 -3.77
N THR A 67 1.19 -2.13 -3.18
CA THR A 67 2.28 -3.07 -3.47
C THR A 67 1.93 -4.51 -3.08
N GLY A 68 1.24 -4.71 -1.95
CA GLY A 68 0.76 -6.03 -1.55
C GLY A 68 -0.23 -6.64 -2.56
N ASP A 69 -1.22 -5.85 -2.99
CA ASP A 69 -2.17 -6.29 -4.02
C ASP A 69 -1.49 -6.45 -5.39
N PHE A 70 -0.50 -5.60 -5.72
CA PHE A 70 0.30 -5.68 -6.94
C PHE A 70 1.07 -7.00 -7.04
N TRP A 71 1.80 -7.39 -6.00
CA TRP A 71 2.50 -8.67 -5.96
C TRP A 71 1.53 -9.85 -6.04
N THR A 72 0.38 -9.75 -5.35
CA THR A 72 -0.68 -10.76 -5.40
C THR A 72 -1.23 -10.92 -6.83
N VAL A 73 -1.46 -9.81 -7.55
CA VAL A 73 -1.95 -9.84 -8.94
C VAL A 73 -0.91 -10.45 -9.89
N LEU A 74 0.38 -10.17 -9.68
CA LEU A 74 1.49 -10.80 -10.39
C LEU A 74 1.68 -12.28 -10.05
N GLY A 75 1.04 -12.78 -8.98
CA GLY A 75 1.14 -14.16 -8.53
C GLY A 75 2.30 -14.44 -7.57
N VAL A 76 2.93 -13.37 -7.05
CA VAL A 76 3.94 -13.46 -5.99
C VAL A 76 3.23 -13.39 -4.65
N GLU A 77 2.94 -14.54 -4.06
CA GLU A 77 2.37 -14.64 -2.71
C GLU A 77 3.44 -15.07 -1.70
N ALA A 78 3.37 -14.54 -0.48
CA ALA A 78 4.21 -15.00 0.61
C ALA A 78 3.95 -16.49 0.88
N LYS A 79 5.03 -17.26 1.10
CA LYS A 79 4.88 -18.65 1.54
C LYS A 79 4.07 -18.66 2.85
N LYS A 80 2.94 -19.38 2.83
CA LYS A 80 2.22 -19.69 4.06
C LYS A 80 3.16 -20.47 4.96
N LYS A 81 3.58 -19.86 6.08
CA LYS A 81 4.33 -20.58 7.12
C LYS A 81 3.40 -21.70 7.60
N LYS A 82 3.83 -22.96 7.48
CA LYS A 82 3.17 -24.04 8.23
C LYS A 82 3.30 -23.65 9.69
N GLU A 83 2.19 -23.39 10.36
CA GLU A 83 2.19 -23.40 11.82
C GLU A 83 2.72 -24.76 12.23
N VAL A 84 3.92 -24.77 12.81
CA VAL A 84 4.43 -25.94 13.51
C VAL A 84 3.56 -26.02 14.75
N LYS A 85 2.57 -26.92 14.70
CA LYS A 85 1.80 -27.33 15.87
C LYS A 85 2.70 -28.01 16.87
#